data_AF-A0A2G2M030-F1
#
_entry.id   AF-A0A2G2M030-F1
#
_cell.length_a   1.000
_cell.length_b   1.000
_cell.length_c   1.000
_cell.angle_alpha   90.00
_cell.angle_beta   90.00
_cell.angle_gamma   90.00
#
_symmetry.space_group_name_H-M   'P 1'
#
loop_
_entity.id
_entity.type
_entity.pdbx_description
1 polymer ?
#
loop_
_entity_poly.entity_id
_entity_poly.type
_entity_poly.pdbx_seq_one_letter_code
_entity_poly.pdbx_strand_id
1 'polypeptide(L)'
;MTDHRGQILFKSAGFTGVDIRHIAVRVYPYSEIKDGKLVEAHRVYIGSKKGDIRASTPTDYIFVCASKDWVFHEFELANEKWPGLALFPKSGDYSLKFGDAQQKSVLLHDNCKVFYTHRYQIILRNTKTGELASCDPDAGSDDDEGEV
;
A
#
# COMPACT_ATOMS: atom_id res chain seq x y z
N MET A 1 8.48 -3.31 32.59
CA MET A 1 7.20 -3.20 33.33
C MET A 1 6.24 -4.11 32.60
N THR A 2 5.61 -5.06 33.27
CA THR A 2 4.52 -5.88 32.72
C THR A 2 3.20 -5.25 33.12
N ASP A 3 2.17 -5.34 32.28
CA ASP A 3 0.83 -4.92 32.67
C ASP A 3 0.18 -5.94 33.63
N HIS A 4 -1.05 -5.66 34.05
CA HIS A 4 -1.86 -6.51 34.95
C HIS A 4 -2.20 -7.89 34.37
N ARG A 5 -1.78 -8.19 33.12
CA ARG A 5 -1.97 -9.46 32.41
C ARG A 5 -0.65 -10.18 32.14
N GLY A 6 0.46 -9.70 32.71
CA GLY A 6 1.77 -10.34 32.59
C GLY A 6 2.43 -10.18 31.21
N GLN A 7 1.94 -9.29 30.35
CA GLN A 7 2.58 -9.05 29.05
C GLN A 7 3.80 -8.13 29.21
N ILE A 8 4.93 -8.51 28.63
CA ILE A 8 6.15 -7.70 28.61
C ILE A 8 5.88 -6.45 27.78
N LEU A 9 5.74 -5.29 28.44
CA LEU A 9 5.74 -4.01 27.74
C LEU A 9 7.18 -3.76 27.28
N PHE A 10 7.42 -3.90 25.98
CA PHE A 10 8.62 -3.36 25.36
C PHE A 10 8.58 -1.84 25.54
N LYS A 11 9.35 -1.33 26.50
CA LYS A 11 9.75 0.08 26.48
C LYS A 11 10.58 0.24 25.22
N SER A 12 10.04 0.95 24.23
CA SER A 12 10.87 1.43 23.11
C SER A 12 12.13 2.08 23.70
N ALA A 13 13.27 1.83 23.09
CA ALA A 13 14.59 2.22 23.59
C ALA A 13 14.84 3.74 23.52
N GLY A 14 13.97 4.55 24.12
CA GLY A 14 14.18 6.00 24.27
C GLY A 14 14.12 6.82 22.98
N PHE A 15 13.66 6.26 21.85
CA PHE A 15 13.43 7.04 20.63
C PHE A 15 12.05 7.71 20.71
N THR A 16 12.03 9.03 20.90
CA THR A 16 10.84 9.89 20.83
C THR A 16 10.47 10.25 19.38
N GLY A 17 10.90 9.45 18.40
CA GLY A 17 10.61 9.65 16.99
C GLY A 17 9.35 8.91 16.57
N VAL A 18 8.57 9.51 15.66
CA VAL A 18 7.54 8.79 14.91
C VAL A 18 8.23 7.73 14.05
N ASP A 19 7.76 6.49 14.05
CA ASP A 19 8.26 5.47 13.12
C ASP A 19 7.84 5.89 11.70
N ILE A 20 8.81 6.19 10.82
CA ILE A 20 8.54 6.64 9.45
C ILE A 20 9.08 5.60 8.48
N ARG A 21 8.21 5.08 7.62
CA ARG A 21 8.53 4.01 6.67
C ARG A 21 8.25 4.43 5.24
N HIS A 22 9.24 4.25 4.38
CA HIS A 22 9.11 4.54 2.96
C HIS A 22 8.80 3.26 2.19
N ILE A 23 7.68 3.25 1.48
CA ILE A 23 7.20 2.11 0.71
C ILE A 23 7.26 2.45 -0.77
N ALA A 24 8.17 1.81 -1.50
CA ALA A 24 8.25 2.00 -2.94
C ALA A 24 7.06 1.30 -3.63
N VAL A 25 6.34 2.06 -4.46
CA VAL A 25 5.26 1.58 -5.32
C VAL A 25 5.75 1.61 -6.77
N ARG A 26 5.68 0.47 -7.46
CA ARG A 26 6.20 0.27 -8.80
C ARG A 26 5.11 -0.26 -9.73
N VAL A 27 5.17 0.14 -10.98
CA VAL A 27 4.33 -0.41 -12.05
C VAL A 27 5.20 -1.27 -12.94
N TYR A 28 4.78 -2.51 -13.16
CA TYR A 28 5.43 -3.40 -14.10
C TYR A 28 4.42 -3.84 -15.17
N PRO A 29 4.88 -3.97 -16.44
CA PRO A 29 4.05 -4.57 -17.47
C PRO A 29 3.80 -6.05 -17.12
N TYR A 30 2.63 -6.54 -17.49
CA TYR A 30 2.29 -7.96 -17.50
C TYR A 30 1.37 -8.25 -18.69
N SER A 31 1.17 -9.52 -19.00
CA SER A 31 0.22 -9.93 -20.03
C SER A 31 -1.01 -10.54 -19.36
N GLU A 32 -2.19 -10.18 -19.85
CA GLU A 32 -3.45 -10.80 -19.43
C GLU A 32 -4.29 -11.22 -20.62
N ILE A 33 -5.24 -12.13 -20.38
CA ILE A 33 -6.25 -12.49 -21.37
C ILE A 33 -7.48 -11.61 -21.14
N LYS A 34 -7.75 -10.74 -22.10
CA LYS A 34 -8.94 -9.88 -22.12
C LYS A 34 -9.73 -10.15 -23.39
N ASP A 35 -11.01 -10.48 -23.25
CA ASP A 35 -11.89 -10.83 -24.36
C ASP A 35 -11.31 -11.93 -25.28
N GLY A 36 -10.63 -12.92 -24.68
CA GLY A 36 -10.02 -14.04 -25.39
C GLY A 36 -8.72 -13.71 -26.15
N LYS A 37 -8.15 -12.51 -25.96
CA LYS A 37 -6.88 -12.10 -26.57
C LYS A 37 -5.84 -11.78 -25.50
N LEU A 38 -4.58 -12.14 -25.78
CA LEU A 38 -3.45 -11.69 -25.00
C LEU A 38 -3.25 -10.19 -25.23
N VAL A 39 -3.28 -9.42 -24.16
CA VAL A 39 -3.06 -7.97 -24.17
C VAL A 39 -1.95 -7.60 -23.18
N GLU A 40 -1.13 -6.61 -23.52
CA GLU A 40 -0.21 -6.00 -22.57
C GLU A 40 -0.98 -5.05 -21.64
N ALA A 41 -0.76 -5.22 -20.34
CA ALA A 41 -1.37 -4.43 -19.29
C ALA A 41 -0.30 -4.06 -18.24
N HIS A 42 -0.70 -3.31 -17.21
CA HIS A 42 0.19 -2.86 -16.15
C HIS A 42 -0.37 -3.22 -14.77
N ARG A 43 0.50 -3.69 -13.88
CA ARG A 43 0.15 -4.02 -12.49
C ARG A 43 1.02 -3.28 -11.50
N VAL A 44 0.41 -2.90 -10.38
CA VAL A 44 1.07 -2.18 -9.28
C VAL A 44 1.60 -3.17 -8.25
N TYR A 45 2.83 -2.95 -7.80
CA TYR A 45 3.52 -3.73 -6.78
C TYR A 45 4.07 -2.81 -5.70
N ILE A 46 4.13 -3.31 -4.47
CA ILE A 46 4.77 -2.61 -3.35
C ILE A 46 6.00 -3.38 -2.84
N GLY A 47 7.05 -2.64 -2.48
CA GLY A 47 8.28 -3.20 -1.91
C GLY A 47 8.90 -4.33 -2.76
N SER A 48 9.34 -5.40 -2.11
CA SER A 48 9.96 -6.59 -2.73
C SER A 48 8.93 -7.62 -3.20
N LYS A 49 7.74 -7.20 -3.64
CA LYS A 49 6.61 -8.06 -4.07
C LYS A 49 5.96 -8.92 -2.97
N LYS A 50 6.32 -8.72 -1.69
CA LYS A 50 5.75 -9.49 -0.57
C LYS A 50 4.46 -8.95 0.03
N GLY A 51 3.95 -7.81 -0.46
CA GLY A 51 2.58 -7.30 -0.22
C GLY A 51 2.22 -6.90 1.22
N ASP A 52 2.77 -7.54 2.24
CA ASP A 52 2.39 -7.31 3.63
C ASP A 52 3.24 -6.22 4.28
N ILE A 53 2.55 -5.28 4.94
CA ILE A 53 3.16 -4.23 5.75
C ILE A 53 2.69 -4.41 7.20
N ARG A 54 3.61 -4.38 8.16
CA ARG A 54 3.30 -4.62 9.59
C ARG A 54 3.91 -3.54 10.47
N ALA A 55 3.11 -2.92 11.34
CA ALA A 55 3.61 -2.10 12.46
C ALA A 55 3.03 -2.58 13.78
N SER A 56 3.75 -2.30 14.86
CA SER A 56 3.34 -2.58 16.24
C SER A 56 3.31 -1.32 17.11
N THR A 57 3.53 -0.15 16.50
CA THR A 57 3.61 1.17 17.13
C THR A 57 3.07 2.21 16.15
N PRO A 58 2.59 3.38 16.61
CA PRO A 58 2.17 4.45 15.71
C PRO A 58 3.22 4.73 14.63
N THR A 59 2.82 4.70 13.36
CA THR A 59 3.72 4.70 12.21
C THR A 59 3.17 5.58 11.09
N ASP A 60 4.04 6.40 10.51
CA ASP A 60 3.79 7.11 9.25
C ASP A 60 4.36 6.29 8.08
N TYR A 61 3.49 5.81 7.21
CA TYR A 61 3.88 5.20 5.96
C TYR A 61 3.81 6.21 4.82
N ILE A 62 4.92 6.30 4.08
CA ILE A 62 5.07 7.15 2.90
C ILE A 62 5.17 6.24 1.69
N PHE A 63 4.06 6.06 0.99
CA PHE A 63 4.02 5.34 -0.28
C PHE A 63 4.53 6.25 -1.37
N VAL A 64 5.57 5.86 -2.09
CA VAL A 64 6.23 6.67 -3.13
C VAL A 64 6.13 5.96 -4.48
N CYS A 65 5.56 6.63 -5.48
CA CYS A 65 5.55 6.14 -6.84
C CYS A 65 6.95 6.26 -7.45
N ALA A 66 7.64 5.12 -7.56
CA ALA A 66 8.98 5.02 -8.12
C ALA A 66 8.98 4.90 -9.66
N SER A 67 7.80 4.91 -10.29
CA SER A 67 7.65 4.77 -11.75
C SER A 67 7.48 6.16 -12.39
N LYS A 68 8.38 6.51 -13.32
CA LYS A 68 8.54 7.87 -13.86
C LYS A 68 7.23 8.48 -14.37
N ASP A 69 6.52 7.73 -15.22
CA ASP A 69 5.33 8.21 -15.92
C ASP A 69 4.01 7.84 -15.20
N TRP A 70 4.06 7.49 -13.92
CA TRP A 70 2.88 7.08 -13.14
C TRP A 70 2.69 7.95 -11.91
N VAL A 71 1.45 8.20 -11.52
CA VAL A 71 1.07 8.95 -10.32
C VAL A 71 -0.10 8.26 -9.62
N PHE A 72 -0.27 8.49 -8.32
CA PHE A 72 -1.45 8.02 -7.60
C PHE A 72 -2.72 8.67 -8.16
N HIS A 73 -3.75 7.86 -8.39
CA HIS A 73 -5.02 8.32 -8.94
C HIS A 73 -6.06 8.44 -7.84
N GLU A 74 -6.68 9.61 -7.66
CA GLU A 74 -7.88 9.68 -6.83
C GLU A 74 -9.00 8.83 -7.46
N PHE A 75 -9.60 7.95 -6.67
CA PHE A 75 -10.67 7.07 -7.15
C PHE A 75 -11.79 6.95 -6.10
N GLU A 76 -12.98 6.59 -6.56
CA GLU A 76 -14.14 6.33 -5.71
C GLU A 76 -14.30 4.83 -5.48
N LEU A 77 -14.44 4.43 -4.22
CA LEU A 77 -14.72 3.05 -3.83
C LEU A 77 -15.50 3.04 -2.52
N ALA A 78 -16.58 2.24 -2.47
CA ALA A 78 -17.50 2.17 -1.33
C ALA A 78 -18.08 3.53 -0.91
N ASN A 79 -18.47 4.37 -1.88
CA ASN A 79 -19.02 5.72 -1.70
C ASN A 79 -18.04 6.71 -1.00
N GLU A 80 -16.74 6.46 -1.11
CA GLU A 80 -15.69 7.33 -0.58
C GLU A 80 -14.62 7.60 -1.62
N LYS A 81 -14.04 8.80 -1.58
CA LYS A 81 -12.90 9.18 -2.40
C LYS A 81 -11.59 8.86 -1.69
N TRP A 82 -10.72 8.12 -2.36
CA TRP A 82 -9.44 7.66 -1.83
C TRP A 82 -8.28 8.31 -2.57
N PRO A 83 -7.23 8.77 -1.87
CA PRO A 83 -6.07 9.42 -2.50
C PRO A 83 -5.11 8.38 -3.07
N GLY A 84 -5.55 7.59 -4.05
CA GLY A 84 -4.75 6.54 -4.71
C GLY A 84 -4.41 5.30 -3.89
N LEU A 85 -4.77 5.28 -2.61
CA LEU A 85 -4.70 4.12 -1.73
C LEU A 85 -5.99 4.04 -0.91
N ALA A 86 -6.67 2.90 -0.97
CA ALA A 86 -7.77 2.54 -0.09
C ALA A 86 -7.35 1.45 0.88
N LEU A 87 -7.92 1.47 2.09
CA LEU A 87 -7.70 0.48 3.14
C LEU A 87 -9.04 -0.03 3.67
N PHE A 88 -9.15 -1.36 3.83
CA PHE A 88 -10.36 -2.02 4.29
C PHE A 88 -10.07 -3.09 5.36
N PRO A 89 -10.98 -3.30 6.32
CA PRO A 89 -12.17 -2.49 6.58
C PRO A 89 -11.78 -1.09 7.04
N LYS A 90 -12.65 -0.10 6.78
CA LYS A 90 -12.38 1.26 7.22
C LYS A 90 -12.39 1.33 8.75
N SER A 91 -11.40 2.02 9.32
CA SER A 91 -11.35 2.29 10.75
C SER A 91 -10.99 3.75 11.02
N GLY A 92 -11.30 4.24 12.21
CA GLY A 92 -10.87 5.57 12.68
C GLY A 92 -9.43 5.58 13.20
N ASP A 93 -8.68 4.48 13.04
CA ASP A 93 -7.35 4.30 13.59
C ASP A 93 -6.24 4.84 12.68
N TYR A 94 -6.58 5.13 11.42
CA TYR A 94 -5.66 5.67 10.44
C TYR A 94 -6.23 6.85 9.67
N SER A 95 -5.35 7.59 8.98
CA SER A 95 -5.74 8.62 8.02
C SER A 95 -4.88 8.54 6.77
N LEU A 96 -5.46 8.93 5.63
CA LEU A 96 -4.83 8.88 4.31
C LEU A 96 -4.94 10.24 3.61
N LYS A 97 -3.86 10.67 2.94
CA LYS A 97 -3.84 11.87 2.10
C LYS A 97 -2.74 11.79 1.05
N PHE A 98 -2.85 12.58 -0.03
CA PHE A 98 -1.69 12.81 -0.90
C PHE A 98 -0.56 13.47 -0.11
N GLY A 99 0.67 13.00 -0.35
CA GLY A 99 1.87 13.55 0.28
C GLY A 99 2.48 14.73 -0.48
N ASP A 100 2.12 14.91 -1.75
CA ASP A 100 2.60 15.99 -2.60
C ASP A 100 1.57 16.37 -3.66
N ALA A 101 1.72 17.59 -4.20
CA ALA A 101 0.82 18.14 -5.21
C ALA A 101 0.89 17.43 -6.57
N GLN A 102 1.98 16.69 -6.84
CA GLN A 102 2.15 15.93 -8.08
C GLN A 102 1.56 14.52 -7.98
N GLN A 103 0.94 14.17 -6.83
CA GLN A 103 0.39 12.85 -6.55
C GLN A 103 1.46 11.75 -6.71
N LYS A 104 2.72 12.06 -6.39
CA LYS A 104 3.83 11.08 -6.41
C LYS A 104 3.92 10.28 -5.12
N SER A 105 3.19 10.67 -4.10
CA SER A 105 3.17 10.00 -2.81
C SER A 105 1.81 10.03 -2.13
N VAL A 106 1.58 9.03 -1.28
CA VAL A 106 0.44 8.94 -0.36
C VAL A 106 0.98 8.72 1.04
N LEU A 107 0.45 9.50 1.99
CA LEU A 107 0.77 9.41 3.40
C LEU A 107 -0.35 8.67 4.11
N LEU A 108 0.03 7.62 4.82
CA LEU A 108 -0.81 6.88 5.74
C LEU A 108 -0.27 7.09 7.16
N HIS A 109 -1.05 7.75 8.00
CA HIS A 109 -0.76 7.82 9.43
C HIS A 109 -1.58 6.73 10.13
N ASP A 110 -0.93 5.77 10.77
CA ASP A 110 -1.55 4.68 11.51
C ASP A 110 -1.27 4.84 13.01
N ASN A 111 -2.32 4.97 13.82
CA ASN A 111 -2.19 5.10 15.27
C ASN A 111 -1.95 3.74 15.97
N CYS A 112 -2.13 2.62 15.25
CA CYS A 112 -1.96 1.25 15.74
C CYS A 112 -2.68 0.98 17.08
N LYS A 113 -3.87 1.57 17.30
CA LYS A 113 -4.70 1.29 18.49
C LYS A 113 -5.46 -0.03 18.34
N VAL A 114 -5.68 -0.49 17.11
CA VAL A 114 -6.38 -1.73 16.79
C VAL A 114 -5.47 -2.66 15.99
N PHE A 115 -5.17 -3.83 16.57
CA PHE A 115 -4.44 -4.89 15.85
C PHE A 115 -5.41 -5.65 14.93
N TYR A 116 -5.60 -5.13 13.72
CA TYR A 116 -6.42 -5.76 12.67
C TYR A 116 -5.67 -5.78 11.33
N THR A 117 -5.84 -6.86 10.56
CA THR A 117 -5.28 -6.97 9.22
C THR A 117 -6.12 -6.17 8.23
N HIS A 118 -5.56 -5.09 7.70
CA HIS A 118 -6.20 -4.32 6.63
C HIS A 118 -5.78 -4.88 5.26
N ARG A 119 -6.71 -4.87 4.31
CA ARG A 119 -6.45 -5.05 2.88
C ARG A 119 -6.35 -3.69 2.21
N TYR A 120 -5.51 -3.59 1.19
CA TYR A 120 -5.28 -2.33 0.50
C TYR A 120 -5.54 -2.44 -0.99
N GLN A 121 -5.97 -1.34 -1.60
CA GLN A 121 -6.03 -1.19 -3.05
C GLN A 121 -5.33 0.11 -3.44
N ILE A 122 -4.33 0.00 -4.31
CA ILE A 122 -3.59 1.12 -4.86
C ILE A 122 -3.96 1.26 -6.32
N ILE A 123 -4.27 2.49 -6.74
CA ILE A 123 -4.51 2.83 -8.14
C ILE A 123 -3.48 3.87 -8.58
N LEU A 124 -2.75 3.54 -9.64
CA LEU A 124 -1.84 4.45 -10.32
C LEU A 124 -2.41 4.78 -11.70
N ARG A 125 -2.18 6.01 -12.16
CA ARG A 125 -2.52 6.48 -13.50
C ARG A 125 -1.26 6.87 -14.26
N ASN A 126 -1.15 6.43 -15.51
CA ASN A 126 -0.11 6.86 -16.42
C ASN A 126 -0.37 8.31 -16.84
N THR A 127 0.62 9.18 -16.67
CA THR A 127 0.48 10.62 -16.93
C THR A 127 0.45 10.96 -18.42
N LYS A 128 0.93 10.06 -19.29
CA LYS A 128 0.97 10.24 -20.74
C LYS A 128 -0.25 9.63 -21.42
N THR A 129 -0.62 8.41 -21.05
CA THR A 129 -1.69 7.65 -21.74
C THR A 129 -3.03 7.72 -21.03
N GLY A 130 -3.06 8.09 -19.74
CA GLY A 130 -4.28 8.04 -18.91
C GLY A 130 -4.66 6.63 -18.46
N GLU A 131 -3.89 5.61 -18.85
CA GLU A 131 -4.08 4.23 -18.42
C GLU A 131 -4.06 4.09 -16.89
N LEU A 132 -4.89 3.19 -16.35
CA LEU A 132 -4.93 2.86 -14.93
C LEU A 132 -4.31 1.49 -14.69
N ALA A 133 -3.52 1.40 -13.62
CA ALA A 133 -3.00 0.16 -13.08
C ALA A 133 -3.41 0.04 -11.61
N SER A 134 -3.77 -1.16 -11.18
CA SER A 134 -4.12 -1.45 -9.79
C SER A 134 -3.14 -2.44 -9.16
N CYS A 135 -3.09 -2.46 -7.83
CA CYS A 135 -2.53 -3.60 -7.12
C CYS A 135 -3.62 -4.65 -6.90
N ASP A 136 -3.18 -5.90 -6.87
CA ASP A 136 -4.00 -7.00 -6.36
C ASP A 136 -3.36 -7.44 -5.03
N PRO A 137 -3.99 -7.15 -3.88
CA PRO A 137 -3.46 -7.49 -2.57
C PRO A 137 -3.48 -8.99 -2.26
N ASP A 138 -4.18 -9.81 -3.07
CA ASP A 138 -4.24 -11.28 -2.91
C ASP A 138 -3.52 -12.04 -4.03
N ALA A 139 -3.04 -11.36 -5.08
CA ALA A 139 -2.10 -11.96 -6.04
C ALA A 139 -0.71 -12.07 -5.42
N GLY A 140 -0.57 -12.98 -4.44
CA GLY A 140 0.70 -13.64 -4.22
C GLY A 140 1.25 -14.07 -5.57
N SER A 141 2.49 -13.70 -5.84
CA SER A 141 3.26 -14.20 -6.98
C SER A 141 3.76 -15.61 -6.67
N ASP A 142 2.85 -16.49 -6.27
CA ASP A 142 3.10 -17.93 -6.18
C ASP A 142 2.44 -18.57 -7.43
N ASP A 143 2.82 -18.17 -8.64
CA ASP A 143 3.66 -19.06 -9.46
C ASP A 143 5.10 -19.23 -8.93
N ASP A 144 5.24 -20.03 -7.87
CA ASP A 144 6.40 -20.92 -7.75
C ASP A 144 6.16 -22.10 -8.69
N GLU A 145 6.13 -21.82 -10.00
CA GLU A 145 6.23 -22.85 -11.03
C GLU A 145 7.71 -23.26 -11.14
N GLY A 146 8.12 -24.13 -10.19
CA GLY A 146 9.18 -25.12 -10.36
C GLY A 146 10.62 -24.60 -10.49
N GLU A 147 11.38 -24.70 -9.38
CA GLU A 147 12.74 -25.21 -9.50
C GLU A 147 12.70 -26.74 -9.63
N VAL A 148 13.29 -27.23 -10.72
CA VAL A 148 13.61 -28.63 -11.01
C VAL A 148 14.78 -29.10 -10.16
#